data_AF-A0A945TXK1-F1
#
_entry.id   AF-A0A945TXK1-F1
#
_cell.length_a   1.000
_cell.length_b   1.000
_cell.length_c   1.000
_cell.angle_alpha   90.00
_cell.angle_beta   90.00
_cell.angle_gamma   90.00
#
_symmetry.space_group_name_H-M   'P 1'
#
loop_
_entity.id
_entity.type
_entity.pdbx_description
1 polymer ?
#
loop_
_entity_poly.entity_id
_entity_poly.type
_entity_poly.pdbx_seq_one_letter_code
_entity_poly.pdbx_strand_id
1 'polypeptide(L)'
;MSNLPEPTENPDTANPFAGGMPDLGGLLESAQAMMANMQAAASEVVTGQAGGGVVSIEVDGHFNFQSVSIDPKAIDPDDVSLLEDLVLAALRDATGQLQSGQSGAMGGMDLGGMDLGGLGGLLGGTE
;
A
#
# COMPACT_ATOMS: atom_id res chain seq x y z
N MET A 1 71.74 32.42 19.19
CA MET A 1 70.87 31.36 18.65
C MET A 1 69.62 31.33 19.52
N SER A 2 68.61 32.12 19.14
CA SER A 2 67.37 32.30 19.90
C SER A 2 66.29 31.48 19.22
N ASN A 3 65.84 30.41 19.86
CA ASN A 3 64.78 29.54 19.36
C ASN A 3 63.42 30.16 19.72
N LEU A 4 62.75 30.77 18.74
CA LEU A 4 61.40 31.29 18.85
C LEU A 4 60.42 30.11 18.71
N PRO A 5 59.50 29.85 19.66
CA PRO A 5 58.43 28.88 19.42
C PRO A 5 57.41 29.45 18.42
N GLU A 6 57.02 28.62 17.44
CA GLU A 6 56.04 28.96 16.42
C GLU A 6 54.65 29.21 17.03
N PRO A 7 53.84 30.13 16.46
CA PRO A 7 52.49 30.38 16.94
C PRO A 7 51.61 29.17 16.65
N THR A 8 51.03 28.58 17.69
CA THR A 8 50.02 27.53 17.60
C THR A 8 48.78 28.09 16.90
N GLU A 9 48.59 27.65 15.65
CA GLU A 9 47.42 27.90 14.82
C GLU A 9 46.17 27.32 15.50
N ASN A 10 45.28 28.20 15.94
CA ASN A 10 43.90 27.85 16.26
C ASN A 10 43.02 28.48 15.18
N PRO A 11 42.20 27.69 14.51
CA PRO A 11 40.89 28.20 14.13
C PRO A 11 39.81 27.20 14.53
N ASP A 12 39.21 27.50 15.67
CA ASP A 12 37.83 27.18 16.02
C ASP A 12 36.88 27.84 14.99
N THR A 13 36.79 27.24 13.80
CA THR A 13 35.71 27.50 12.84
C THR A 13 35.11 26.15 12.41
N ALA A 14 34.61 25.40 13.40
CA ALA A 14 33.66 24.35 13.12
C ALA A 14 32.39 25.01 12.58
N ASN A 15 32.21 24.93 11.25
CA ASN A 15 30.97 25.30 10.58
C ASN A 15 29.80 24.51 11.21
N PRO A 16 28.83 25.14 11.89
CA PRO A 16 27.75 24.43 12.57
C PRO A 16 26.75 23.76 11.60
N PHE A 17 26.97 23.89 10.29
CA PHE A 17 26.16 23.26 9.22
C PHE A 17 26.85 22.07 8.53
N ALA A 18 27.92 21.50 9.10
CA ALA A 18 28.58 20.28 8.59
C ALA A 18 27.87 18.96 8.96
N GLY A 19 26.61 19.02 9.41
CA GLY A 19 25.74 17.85 9.59
C GLY A 19 25.18 17.43 8.24
N GLY A 20 25.56 16.23 7.78
CA GLY A 20 25.30 15.70 6.45
C GLY A 20 23.87 15.92 5.96
N MET A 21 23.76 16.44 4.75
CA MET A 21 22.53 16.37 3.97
C MET A 21 22.12 14.89 3.92
N PRO A 22 20.87 14.52 4.27
CA PRO A 22 20.44 13.13 4.22
C PRO A 22 20.77 12.57 2.84
N ASP A 23 21.37 11.38 2.80
CA ASP A 23 21.87 10.74 1.59
C ASP A 23 20.75 10.66 0.54
N LEU A 24 20.75 11.63 -0.38
CA LEU A 24 19.69 11.82 -1.38
C LEU A 24 19.59 10.60 -2.32
N GLY A 25 20.69 9.84 -2.47
CA GLY A 25 20.73 8.60 -3.24
C GLY A 25 19.95 7.48 -2.56
N GLY A 26 20.19 7.25 -1.27
CA GLY A 26 19.43 6.28 -0.47
C GLY A 26 17.93 6.62 -0.40
N LEU A 27 17.59 7.92 -0.29
CA LEU A 27 16.20 8.37 -0.28
C LEU A 27 15.47 8.10 -1.61
N LEU A 28 16.13 8.33 -2.76
CA LEU A 28 15.53 8.11 -4.07
C LEU A 28 15.29 6.62 -4.34
N GLU A 29 16.22 5.75 -3.97
CA GLU A 29 16.09 4.29 -4.06
C GLU A 29 14.90 3.81 -3.19
N SER A 30 14.80 4.33 -1.97
CA SER A 30 13.69 4.05 -1.04
C SER A 30 12.33 4.44 -1.64
N ALA A 31 12.26 5.64 -2.25
CA ALA A 31 11.05 6.14 -2.88
C ALA A 31 10.66 5.35 -4.14
N GLN A 32 11.64 4.91 -4.94
CA GLN A 32 11.40 4.04 -6.10
C GLN A 32 10.86 2.67 -5.69
N ALA A 33 11.45 2.03 -4.68
CA ALA A 33 10.96 0.75 -4.16
C ALA A 33 9.53 0.87 -3.60
N MET A 34 9.24 1.96 -2.87
CA MET A 34 7.90 2.24 -2.37
C MET A 34 6.89 2.42 -3.51
N MET A 35 7.23 3.21 -4.54
CA MET A 35 6.36 3.40 -5.72
C MET A 35 6.09 2.09 -6.46
N ALA A 36 7.12 1.25 -6.65
CA ALA A 36 6.96 -0.03 -7.33
C ALA A 36 6.06 -1.00 -6.56
N ASN A 37 6.21 -1.06 -5.23
CA ASN A 37 5.39 -1.91 -4.38
C ASN A 37 3.92 -1.43 -4.34
N MET A 38 3.71 -0.11 -4.31
CA MET A 38 2.38 0.48 -4.38
C MET A 38 1.68 0.19 -5.72
N GLN A 39 2.42 0.27 -6.84
CA GLN A 39 1.89 -0.10 -8.16
C GLN A 39 1.58 -1.59 -8.28
N ALA A 40 2.42 -2.45 -7.70
CA ALA A 40 2.21 -3.90 -7.72
C ALA A 40 0.95 -4.29 -6.92
N ALA A 41 0.78 -3.74 -5.72
CA ALA A 41 -0.41 -3.96 -4.89
C ALA A 41 -1.69 -3.44 -5.57
N ALA A 42 -1.61 -2.33 -6.30
CA ALA A 42 -2.76 -1.79 -7.02
C ALA A 42 -3.12 -2.61 -8.28
N SER A 43 -2.17 -3.37 -8.82
CA SER A 43 -2.37 -4.25 -9.98
C SER A 43 -2.72 -5.70 -9.56
N GLU A 44 -2.78 -5.98 -8.26
CA GLU A 44 -3.14 -7.30 -7.77
C GLU A 44 -4.59 -7.62 -8.14
N VAL A 45 -4.77 -8.78 -8.76
CA VAL A 45 -6.08 -9.28 -9.18
C VAL A 45 -6.56 -10.27 -8.14
N VAL A 46 -7.73 -9.99 -7.56
CA VAL A 46 -8.41 -10.93 -6.68
C VAL A 46 -9.58 -11.56 -7.39
N THR A 47 -9.89 -12.79 -7.01
CA THR A 47 -11.03 -13.54 -7.53
C THR A 47 -12.03 -13.75 -6.42
N GLY A 48 -13.18 -13.06 -6.50
CA GLY A 48 -14.31 -13.34 -5.61
C GLY A 48 -15.15 -14.49 -6.13
N GLN A 49 -15.72 -15.29 -5.23
CA GLN A 49 -16.51 -16.47 -5.59
C GLN A 49 -17.80 -16.59 -4.78
N ALA A 50 -18.81 -17.24 -5.38
CA ALA A 50 -20.05 -17.60 -4.70
C ALA A 50 -20.55 -18.99 -5.12
N GLY A 51 -21.42 -19.58 -4.27
CA GLY A 51 -22.05 -20.86 -4.52
C GLY A 51 -21.06 -22.04 -4.68
N GLY A 52 -19.89 -21.97 -4.02
CA GLY A 52 -18.85 -23.00 -4.14
C GLY A 52 -17.99 -22.89 -5.41
N GLY A 53 -17.92 -21.71 -6.01
CA GLY A 53 -17.14 -21.45 -7.24
C GLY A 53 -17.96 -21.55 -8.53
N VAL A 54 -19.29 -21.68 -8.44
CA VAL A 54 -20.18 -21.66 -9.60
C VAL A 54 -20.30 -20.27 -10.22
N VAL A 55 -20.04 -19.21 -9.44
CA VAL A 55 -19.86 -17.85 -9.95
C VAL A 55 -18.52 -17.33 -9.45
N SER A 56 -17.72 -16.78 -10.36
CA SER A 56 -16.47 -16.09 -10.03
C SER A 56 -16.36 -14.74 -10.73
N ILE A 57 -15.74 -13.78 -10.06
CA ILE A 57 -15.52 -12.42 -10.54
C ILE A 57 -14.06 -12.04 -10.28
N GLU A 58 -13.34 -11.62 -11.31
CA GLU A 58 -11.99 -11.09 -11.20
C GLU A 58 -12.00 -9.57 -11.19
N VAL A 59 -11.31 -8.98 -10.22
CA VAL A 59 -11.23 -7.53 -10.04
C VAL A 59 -9.82 -7.15 -9.56
N ASP A 60 -9.31 -6.01 -10.03
CA ASP A 60 -8.02 -5.48 -9.57
C ASP A 60 -8.14 -4.57 -8.34
N GLY A 61 -7.00 -4.16 -7.78
CA GLY A 61 -6.88 -3.21 -6.67
C GLY A 61 -7.49 -1.82 -6.89
N HIS A 62 -7.86 -1.48 -8.13
CA HIS A 62 -8.55 -0.24 -8.50
C HIS A 62 -10.05 -0.42 -8.72
N PHE A 63 -10.61 -1.59 -8.39
CA PHE A 63 -11.99 -1.96 -8.70
C PHE A 63 -12.30 -2.04 -10.21
N ASN A 64 -11.29 -2.31 -11.06
CA ASN A 64 -11.54 -2.67 -12.46
C ASN A 64 -11.91 -4.16 -12.55
N PHE A 65 -13.15 -4.43 -12.93
CA PHE A 65 -13.65 -5.78 -13.16
C PHE A 65 -13.15 -6.31 -14.51
N GLN A 66 -12.43 -7.43 -14.47
CA GLN A 66 -11.80 -8.02 -15.65
C GLN A 66 -12.63 -9.13 -16.28
N SER A 67 -13.22 -9.99 -15.45
CA SER A 67 -13.99 -11.14 -15.94
C SER A 67 -15.09 -11.54 -14.96
N VAL A 68 -16.14 -12.14 -15.53
CA VAL A 68 -17.22 -12.81 -14.79
C VAL A 68 -17.42 -14.18 -15.43
N SER A 69 -17.30 -15.24 -14.62
CA SER A 69 -17.55 -16.61 -15.04
C SER A 69 -18.72 -17.19 -14.26
N ILE A 70 -19.64 -17.83 -14.98
CA ILE A 70 -20.84 -18.46 -14.41
C ILE A 70 -20.91 -19.87 -14.96
N ASP A 71 -20.93 -20.86 -14.07
CA ASP A 71 -21.12 -22.25 -14.43
C ASP A 71 -22.57 -22.44 -14.96
N PRO A 72 -22.77 -23.16 -16.08
CA PRO A 72 -24.10 -23.42 -16.62
C PRO A 72 -25.09 -24.02 -15.62
N LYS A 73 -24.59 -24.71 -14.58
CA LYS A 73 -25.43 -25.27 -13.52
C LYS A 73 -26.10 -24.22 -12.66
N ALA A 74 -25.56 -23.00 -12.60
CA ALA A 74 -26.18 -21.87 -11.92
C ALA A 74 -27.18 -21.12 -12.82
N ILE A 75 -27.23 -21.43 -14.13
CA ILE A 75 -28.09 -20.76 -15.10
C ILE A 75 -29.39 -21.57 -15.25
N ASP A 76 -30.35 -21.29 -14.37
CA ASP A 76 -31.71 -21.82 -14.47
C ASP A 76 -32.66 -20.70 -14.97
N PRO A 77 -33.30 -20.83 -16.15
CA PRO A 77 -34.23 -19.83 -16.66
C PRO A 77 -35.50 -19.69 -15.82
N ASP A 78 -35.85 -20.70 -15.03
CA ASP A 78 -37.01 -20.67 -14.14
C ASP A 78 -36.67 -20.06 -12.76
N ASP A 79 -35.38 -19.91 -12.42
CA ASP A 79 -34.89 -19.33 -11.15
C ASP A 79 -33.74 -18.33 -11.33
N VAL A 80 -34.02 -17.25 -12.04
CA VAL A 80 -33.05 -16.15 -12.26
C VAL A 80 -32.67 -15.44 -10.95
N SER A 81 -33.59 -15.41 -9.98
CA SER A 81 -33.37 -14.72 -8.69
C SER A 81 -32.20 -15.31 -7.91
N LEU A 82 -32.01 -16.63 -7.99
CA LEU A 82 -30.86 -17.30 -7.38
C LEU A 82 -29.54 -16.88 -8.04
N LEU A 83 -29.49 -16.78 -9.38
CA LEU A 83 -28.31 -16.35 -10.10
C LEU A 83 -27.94 -14.91 -9.74
N GLU A 84 -28.92 -14.02 -9.62
CA GLU A 84 -28.71 -12.64 -9.17
C GLU A 84 -28.10 -12.57 -7.77
N ASP A 85 -28.58 -13.37 -6.82
CA ASP A 85 -28.03 -13.43 -5.46
C ASP A 85 -26.58 -13.95 -5.45
N LEU A 86 -26.29 -15.01 -6.22
CA LEU A 86 -24.94 -15.56 -6.34
C LEU A 86 -23.95 -14.55 -6.93
N VAL A 87 -24.35 -13.80 -7.96
CA VAL A 87 -23.51 -12.74 -8.53
C VAL A 87 -23.25 -11.63 -7.51
N LEU A 88 -24.28 -11.21 -6.77
CA LEU A 88 -24.12 -10.24 -5.68
C LEU A 88 -23.20 -10.74 -4.58
N ALA A 89 -23.29 -12.02 -4.20
CA ALA A 89 -22.43 -12.64 -3.23
C ALA A 89 -20.97 -12.67 -3.70
N ALA A 90 -20.70 -13.07 -4.96
CA ALA A 90 -19.35 -13.11 -5.52
C ALA A 90 -18.72 -11.71 -5.60
N LEU A 91 -19.53 -10.69 -5.91
CA LEU A 91 -19.10 -9.30 -5.94
C LEU A 91 -18.73 -8.78 -4.54
N ARG A 92 -19.55 -9.09 -3.54
CA ARG A 92 -19.26 -8.73 -2.13
C ARG A 92 -18.01 -9.44 -1.62
N ASP A 93 -17.81 -10.69 -2.02
CA ASP A 93 -16.60 -11.44 -1.68
C ASP A 93 -15.35 -10.80 -2.32
N ALA A 94 -15.39 -10.51 -3.62
CA ALA A 94 -14.28 -9.85 -4.34
C ALA A 94 -13.91 -8.50 -3.71
N THR A 95 -14.90 -7.66 -3.46
CA THR A 95 -14.72 -6.33 -2.86
C THR A 95 -14.26 -6.41 -1.39
N GLY A 96 -14.67 -7.44 -0.64
CA GLY A 96 -14.20 -7.72 0.72
C GLY A 96 -12.73 -8.15 0.75
N GLN A 97 -12.31 -8.99 -0.20
CA GLN A 97 -10.91 -9.40 -0.37
C GLN A 97 -10.02 -8.19 -0.71
N LEU A 98 -10.45 -7.31 -1.62
CA LEU A 98 -9.73 -6.07 -1.95
C LEU A 98 -9.53 -5.16 -0.72
N GLN A 99 -10.60 -4.93 0.04
CA GLN A 99 -10.54 -4.10 1.26
C GLN A 99 -9.63 -4.72 2.33
N SER A 100 -9.65 -6.04 2.46
CA SER A 100 -8.79 -6.76 3.39
C SER A 100 -7.32 -6.72 2.98
N GLY A 101 -7.04 -6.83 1.67
CA GLY A 101 -5.71 -6.68 1.10
C GLY A 101 -5.14 -5.27 1.28
N GLN A 102 -5.92 -4.23 1.00
CA GLN A 102 -5.52 -2.84 1.23
C GLN A 102 -5.30 -2.52 2.72
N SER A 103 -6.16 -3.03 3.60
CA SER A 103 -6.01 -2.85 5.05
C SER A 103 -4.79 -3.59 5.59
N GLY A 104 -4.47 -4.77 5.07
CA GLY A 104 -3.25 -5.50 5.40
C GLY A 104 -1.97 -4.79 4.93
N ALA A 105 -2.00 -4.21 3.72
CA ALA A 105 -0.89 -3.45 3.16
C ALA A 105 -0.62 -2.13 3.92
N MET A 106 -1.66 -1.43 4.39
CA MET A 106 -1.52 -0.23 5.22
C MET A 106 -1.23 -0.54 6.70
N GLY A 107 -1.83 -1.59 7.27
CA GLY A 107 -1.58 -2.02 8.65
C GLY A 107 -0.20 -2.64 8.86
N GLY A 108 0.41 -3.16 7.80
CA GLY A 108 1.80 -3.64 7.78
C GLY A 108 2.85 -2.55 7.51
N MET A 109 2.42 -1.32 7.23
CA MET A 109 3.34 -0.19 6.99
C MET A 109 3.82 0.40 8.31
N ASP A 110 4.60 -0.38 9.06
CA ASP A 110 5.48 0.14 10.12
C ASP A 110 6.59 0.94 9.42
N LEU A 111 6.42 2.27 9.33
CA LEU A 111 7.42 3.20 8.81
C LEU A 111 8.58 3.36 9.82
N GLY A 112 9.15 2.25 10.29
CA GLY A 112 10.28 2.23 11.21
C GLY A 112 9.98 2.88 12.56
N GLY A 113 8.88 2.50 13.22
CA GLY A 113 8.58 2.92 14.59
C GLY A 113 7.68 4.14 14.75
N MET A 114 7.01 4.60 13.69
CA MET A 114 5.90 5.55 13.78
C MET A 114 4.59 4.86 13.39
N ASP A 115 3.87 4.41 14.41
CA ASP A 115 2.49 3.93 14.30
C ASP A 115 1.61 5.00 13.65
N LEU A 116 1.29 4.81 12.37
CA LEU A 116 0.39 5.69 11.61
C LEU A 116 -1.09 5.59 12.09
N GLY A 117 -1.40 4.73 13.07
CA GLY A 117 -2.71 4.66 13.71
C GLY A 117 -3.00 5.91 14.56
N GLY A 118 -1.98 6.55 15.14
CA GLY A 118 -2.13 7.73 15.99
C GLY A 118 -2.39 9.06 15.28
N LEU A 119 -2.07 9.16 13.98
CA LEU A 119 -2.15 10.40 13.19
C LEU A 119 -3.33 10.42 12.22
N GLY A 120 -3.99 9.28 12.00
CA GLY A 120 -5.35 9.24 11.45
C GLY A 120 -6.35 9.97 12.37
N GLY A 121 -6.11 9.96 13.68
CA GLY A 121 -6.88 10.72 14.66
C GLY A 121 -6.55 12.23 14.72
N LEU A 122 -5.39 12.66 14.18
CA LEU A 122 -4.99 14.07 14.15
C LEU A 122 -5.33 14.76 12.82
N LEU A 123 -5.51 14.01 11.73
CA LEU A 123 -5.98 14.55 10.44
C LEU A 123 -7.50 14.45 10.25
N GLY A 124 -8.20 13.69 11.10
CA GLY A 124 -9.66 13.53 11.07
C GLY A 124 -10.45 14.46 11.99
N GLY A 125 -9.89 15.62 12.36
CA GLY A 125 -10.59 16.62 13.16
C GLY A 125 -11.45 17.56 12.31
N THR A 126 -12.63 17.11 11.90
CA THR A 126 -13.77 18.00 11.61
C THR A 126 -15.08 17.33 12.03
N GLU A 127 -15.74 18.03 12.95
CA GLU A 127 -17.09 17.91 13.56
C GLU A 127 -18.16 17.04 12.89
#